data_AF-A0A958BJ77-F1
#
_entry.id   AF-A0A958BJ77-F1
#
_cell.length_a   1.000
_cell.length_b   1.000
_cell.length_c   1.000
_cell.angle_alpha   90.00
_cell.angle_beta   90.00
_cell.angle_gamma   90.00
#
_symmetry.space_group_name_H-M   'P 1'
#
loop_
_entity.id
_entity.type
_entity.pdbx_description
1 polymer ?
#
loop_
_entity_poly.entity_id
_entity_poly.type
_entity_poly.pdbx_seq_one_letter_code
_entity_poly.pdbx_strand_id
1 'polypeptide(L)'
;MDRSQQRAADEKDYASLVVKIGERDALPVRAIPYVTGWTISPDVVAKNFARDEAAPFEKLENTDTFHLADGRPVKLLPKEWDRYVAALQGLEAELREQFASDERGYAAWVSRSVSKLPAGVFVWLDDFAKDFEHDYGPERLSIMEEREGDRELNLSPFLENETLNMVLEGFGPRDPFLTYRSHDTVAGIGEVVYNGRLIDWRYWVENMPTLSPAEAARLMSGLDPELYEDLTARPVPKNDPSRACAEAKRIERLAVAQGAGRRTPEEWYLWALESGFTVHRGFFLAARGRHLLEREAQELKAMPRAEAARWERASEVARGQRQVSFTYAGHRSDSVLTFPEFCAEVDERLARWRLGRYDLIEAAEVLAQSAALDSRQLAEQMDTAIHAGKLAYRVNNIKVDVEHIPHEHLWHRTVFESDVNKWLASEAAGSDLVLTYPYPDTPSSVEESEPEPDEPAQKPAVEPVDQPTKQHRIKNRSDPLTAVLEKAKDAALDRDDYLSVWAALVSMAQSRTRPAPLLGYAEEEGVKYQVAEGIGTKFFTKGALRKRMNPKARGG
;
A
#
# COMPACT_ATOMS: atom_id res chain seq x y z
N MET A 1 -28.43 18.54 -43.26
CA MET A 1 -27.62 17.76 -42.31
C MET A 1 -27.97 18.25 -40.93
N ASP A 2 -28.38 17.29 -40.11
CA ASP A 2 -29.17 17.47 -38.90
C ASP A 2 -28.30 18.00 -37.74
N ARG A 3 -28.69 19.13 -37.15
CA ARG A 3 -28.01 19.72 -35.98
C ARG A 3 -28.06 18.78 -34.76
N SER A 4 -28.92 17.77 -34.79
CA SER A 4 -29.01 16.70 -33.82
C SER A 4 -27.80 15.76 -33.86
N GLN A 5 -27.15 15.59 -35.03
CA GLN A 5 -25.94 14.76 -35.18
C GLN A 5 -24.65 15.51 -34.80
N GLN A 6 -24.67 16.84 -34.82
CA GLN A 6 -23.51 17.66 -34.43
C GLN A 6 -23.41 17.83 -32.89
N ARG A 7 -24.52 17.67 -32.15
CA ARG A 7 -24.53 17.73 -30.67
C ARG A 7 -24.04 16.46 -29.99
N ALA A 8 -23.99 15.33 -30.69
CA ALA A 8 -23.45 14.08 -30.16
C ALA A 8 -21.90 13.98 -30.29
N ALA A 9 -21.26 14.94 -30.94
CA ALA A 9 -19.81 14.92 -31.21
C ALA A 9 -18.98 15.80 -30.25
N ASP A 10 -19.61 16.47 -29.29
CA ASP A 10 -18.98 17.26 -28.21
C ASP A 10 -19.17 16.58 -26.83
N GLU A 11 -19.36 15.26 -26.81
CA GLU A 11 -19.37 14.49 -25.57
C GLU A 11 -17.93 14.46 -25.02
N LYS A 12 -17.68 15.30 -24.00
CA LYS A 12 -16.40 15.40 -23.31
C LYS A 12 -15.97 14.01 -22.84
N ASP A 13 -14.84 13.52 -23.35
CA ASP A 13 -14.21 12.26 -22.92
C ASP A 13 -13.78 12.38 -21.44
N TYR A 14 -14.69 12.06 -20.53
CA TYR A 14 -14.43 11.86 -19.12
C TYR A 14 -14.03 10.40 -18.89
N ALA A 15 -13.02 10.16 -18.04
CA ALA A 15 -12.57 8.81 -17.72
C ALA A 15 -13.71 7.99 -17.10
N SER A 16 -14.11 6.91 -17.79
CA SER A 16 -15.11 5.98 -17.27
C SER A 16 -14.56 5.25 -16.03
N LEU A 17 -15.41 5.06 -15.02
CA LEU A 17 -15.10 4.28 -13.81
C LEU A 17 -15.38 2.77 -14.00
N VAL A 18 -15.71 2.34 -15.21
CA VAL A 18 -15.94 0.94 -15.55
C VAL A 18 -14.61 0.24 -15.84
N VAL A 19 -14.39 -0.90 -15.21
CA VAL A 19 -13.19 -1.74 -15.39
C VAL A 19 -13.58 -3.04 -16.07
N LYS A 20 -12.80 -3.48 -17.06
CA LYS A 20 -12.98 -4.80 -17.69
C LYS A 20 -12.25 -5.89 -16.92
N ILE A 21 -12.96 -6.95 -16.53
CA ILE A 21 -12.39 -8.14 -15.90
C ILE A 21 -12.78 -9.35 -16.74
N GLY A 22 -11.82 -9.83 -17.54
CA GLY A 22 -12.12 -10.75 -18.64
C GLY A 22 -13.04 -10.08 -19.66
N GLU A 23 -14.17 -10.72 -19.96
CA GLU A 23 -15.16 -10.24 -20.93
C GLU A 23 -16.33 -9.47 -20.28
N ARG A 24 -16.30 -9.24 -18.95
CA ARG A 24 -17.40 -8.62 -18.21
C ARG A 24 -16.99 -7.29 -17.59
N ASP A 25 -17.90 -6.33 -17.65
CA ASP A 25 -17.73 -5.00 -17.08
C ASP A 25 -17.99 -5.03 -15.57
N ALA A 26 -17.08 -4.42 -14.83
CA ALA A 26 -17.06 -4.34 -13.38
C ALA A 26 -16.99 -2.89 -12.92
N LEU A 27 -17.55 -2.64 -11.74
CA LEU A 27 -17.52 -1.35 -11.08
C LEU A 27 -16.72 -1.48 -9.78
N PRO A 28 -15.62 -0.73 -9.59
CA PRO A 28 -14.93 -0.65 -8.32
C PRO A 28 -15.90 -0.22 -7.21
N VAL A 29 -15.84 -0.86 -6.04
CA VAL A 29 -16.76 -0.50 -4.94
C VAL A 29 -16.57 0.95 -4.49
N ARG A 30 -15.34 1.48 -4.56
CA ARG A 30 -15.05 2.90 -4.30
C ARG A 30 -15.69 3.87 -5.30
N ALA A 31 -16.10 3.40 -6.48
CA ALA A 31 -16.77 4.21 -7.48
C ALA A 31 -18.26 4.42 -7.16
N ILE A 32 -18.89 3.52 -6.39
CA ILE A 32 -20.34 3.52 -6.12
C ILE A 32 -20.86 4.88 -5.61
N PRO A 33 -20.22 5.54 -4.61
CA PRO A 33 -20.69 6.86 -4.17
C PRO A 33 -20.67 7.92 -5.26
N TYR A 34 -19.72 7.87 -6.18
CA TYR A 34 -19.61 8.85 -7.25
C TYR A 34 -20.59 8.58 -8.40
N VAL A 35 -20.73 7.31 -8.82
CA VAL A 35 -21.64 6.96 -9.93
C VAL A 35 -23.11 7.09 -9.54
N THR A 36 -23.43 7.05 -8.24
CA THR A 36 -24.79 7.23 -7.72
C THR A 36 -25.09 8.65 -7.24
N GLY A 37 -24.17 9.61 -7.48
CA GLY A 37 -24.35 10.99 -7.03
C GLY A 37 -24.48 11.13 -5.50
N TRP A 38 -23.79 10.26 -4.75
CA TRP A 38 -23.85 10.12 -3.29
C TRP A 38 -25.17 9.62 -2.71
N THR A 39 -26.11 9.16 -3.56
CA THR A 39 -27.32 8.45 -3.11
C THR A 39 -26.98 7.18 -2.32
N ILE A 40 -25.86 6.53 -2.65
CA ILE A 40 -25.28 5.44 -1.87
C ILE A 40 -23.94 5.91 -1.29
N SER A 41 -23.93 6.32 -0.02
CA SER A 41 -22.71 6.73 0.68
C SER A 41 -21.79 5.54 1.04
N PRO A 42 -20.50 5.77 1.33
CA PRO A 42 -19.56 4.69 1.66
C PRO A 42 -19.98 3.78 2.82
N ASP A 43 -20.63 4.32 3.85
CA ASP A 43 -21.14 3.52 4.97
C ASP A 43 -22.33 2.65 4.56
N VAL A 44 -23.21 3.17 3.70
CA VAL A 44 -24.33 2.41 3.11
C VAL A 44 -23.79 1.28 2.23
N VAL A 45 -22.76 1.54 1.42
CA VAL A 45 -22.05 0.51 0.65
C VAL A 45 -21.54 -0.61 1.58
N ALA A 46 -20.81 -0.25 2.62
CA ALA A 46 -20.21 -1.23 3.53
C ALA A 46 -21.27 -2.04 4.29
N LYS A 47 -22.32 -1.40 4.80
CA LYS A 47 -23.42 -2.07 5.55
C LYS A 47 -24.22 -3.03 4.68
N ASN A 48 -24.56 -2.63 3.44
CA ASN A 48 -25.30 -3.47 2.52
C ASN A 48 -24.50 -4.73 2.15
N PHE A 49 -23.20 -4.61 1.88
CA PHE A 49 -22.36 -5.78 1.58
C PHE A 49 -21.96 -6.59 2.81
N ALA A 50 -21.89 -5.97 4.00
CA ALA A 50 -21.76 -6.68 5.27
C ALA A 50 -23.02 -7.45 5.67
N ARG A 51 -24.16 -7.13 5.05
CA ARG A 51 -25.46 -7.71 5.42
C ARG A 51 -25.76 -7.46 6.90
N ASP A 52 -25.34 -6.28 7.38
CA ASP A 52 -25.45 -5.82 8.78
C ASP A 52 -26.83 -5.19 9.08
N GLU A 53 -27.67 -5.04 8.05
CA GLU A 53 -29.06 -4.61 8.18
C GLU A 53 -29.99 -5.83 8.35
N ALA A 54 -31.12 -5.65 9.06
CA ALA A 54 -32.02 -6.75 9.39
C ALA A 54 -32.61 -7.38 8.13
N ALA A 55 -32.66 -8.72 8.08
CA ALA A 55 -33.23 -9.44 6.95
C ALA A 55 -34.75 -9.17 6.80
N PRO A 56 -35.28 -9.12 5.56
CA PRO A 56 -34.57 -9.26 4.29
C PRO A 56 -33.68 -8.05 4.02
N PHE A 57 -32.47 -8.27 3.50
CA PHE A 57 -31.55 -7.17 3.18
C PHE A 57 -32.24 -6.26 2.16
N GLU A 58 -32.62 -5.05 2.57
CA GLU A 58 -33.59 -4.26 1.81
C GLU A 58 -33.04 -3.75 0.48
N LYS A 59 -31.70 -3.72 0.31
CA LYS A 59 -31.04 -3.18 -0.88
C LYS A 59 -29.83 -4.01 -1.33
N LEU A 60 -29.55 -3.97 -2.63
CA LEU A 60 -28.45 -4.66 -3.29
C LEU A 60 -28.42 -6.17 -2.97
N GLU A 61 -29.60 -6.81 -2.92
CA GLU A 61 -29.75 -8.21 -2.50
C GLU A 61 -28.97 -9.18 -3.40
N ASN A 62 -28.95 -8.92 -4.71
CA ASN A 62 -28.34 -9.80 -5.72
C ASN A 62 -26.93 -9.37 -6.12
N THR A 63 -26.48 -8.22 -5.63
CA THR A 63 -25.15 -7.68 -5.93
C THR A 63 -24.11 -8.33 -5.02
N ASP A 64 -23.26 -9.15 -5.64
CA ASP A 64 -22.10 -9.76 -5.00
C ASP A 64 -20.83 -8.93 -5.23
N THR A 65 -19.95 -8.93 -4.22
CA THR A 65 -18.65 -8.28 -4.28
C THR A 65 -17.52 -9.27 -4.49
N PHE A 66 -16.53 -8.90 -5.30
CA PHE A 66 -15.40 -9.75 -5.68
C PHE A 66 -14.08 -9.00 -5.54
N HIS A 67 -12.99 -9.73 -5.28
CA HIS A 67 -11.63 -9.26 -5.50
C HIS A 67 -10.94 -10.18 -6.50
N LEU A 68 -9.84 -9.74 -7.09
CA LEU A 68 -9.01 -10.62 -7.89
C LEU A 68 -8.09 -11.45 -6.97
N ALA A 69 -7.92 -12.75 -7.22
CA ALA A 69 -6.84 -13.58 -6.67
C ALA A 69 -6.20 -14.31 -7.86
N ASP A 70 -4.91 -14.08 -8.10
CA ASP A 70 -4.21 -14.63 -9.27
C ASP A 70 -4.93 -14.38 -10.60
N GLY A 71 -5.50 -13.18 -10.75
CA GLY A 71 -6.24 -12.76 -11.95
C GLY A 71 -7.67 -13.31 -12.05
N ARG A 72 -8.14 -14.08 -11.06
CA ARG A 72 -9.49 -14.66 -11.04
C ARG A 72 -10.39 -13.96 -10.04
N PRO A 73 -11.67 -13.69 -10.37
CA PRO A 73 -12.65 -13.19 -9.42
C PRO A 73 -12.88 -14.19 -8.27
N VAL A 74 -12.68 -13.74 -7.04
CA VAL A 74 -13.02 -14.45 -5.80
C VAL A 74 -14.04 -13.62 -5.04
N LYS A 75 -15.18 -14.23 -4.73
CA LYS A 75 -16.29 -13.59 -4.01
C LYS A 75 -15.88 -13.31 -2.56
N LEU A 76 -16.14 -12.09 -2.10
CA LEU A 76 -16.02 -11.73 -0.69
C LEU A 76 -17.26 -12.20 0.07
N LEU A 77 -17.05 -12.67 1.28
CA LEU A 77 -18.10 -13.01 2.23
C LEU A 77 -18.56 -11.76 2.99
N PRO A 78 -19.85 -11.69 3.39
CA PRO A 78 -20.37 -10.54 4.14
C PRO A 78 -19.53 -10.17 5.39
N LYS A 79 -19.10 -11.16 6.17
CA LYS A 79 -18.23 -10.96 7.36
C LYS A 79 -16.90 -10.24 7.07
N GLU A 80 -16.43 -10.23 5.82
CA GLU A 80 -15.19 -9.55 5.43
C GLU A 80 -15.38 -8.04 5.33
N TRP A 81 -16.64 -7.58 5.29
CA TRP A 81 -17.03 -6.18 5.30
C TRP A 81 -17.14 -5.56 6.70
N ASP A 82 -17.26 -6.37 7.76
CA ASP A 82 -17.38 -5.93 9.15
C ASP A 82 -16.28 -4.92 9.54
N ARG A 83 -15.03 -5.15 9.07
CA ARG A 83 -13.90 -4.25 9.35
C ARG A 83 -14.04 -2.88 8.69
N TYR A 84 -14.69 -2.82 7.53
CA TYR A 84 -14.90 -1.57 6.79
C TYR A 84 -16.08 -0.79 7.37
N VAL A 85 -17.13 -1.49 7.80
CA VAL A 85 -18.22 -0.90 8.59
C VAL A 85 -17.65 -0.26 9.86
N ALA A 86 -16.84 -0.99 10.62
CA ALA A 86 -16.20 -0.47 11.83
C ALA A 86 -15.25 0.72 11.54
N ALA A 87 -14.49 0.67 10.45
CA ALA A 87 -13.60 1.78 10.06
C ALA A 87 -14.37 3.06 9.70
N LEU A 88 -15.52 2.93 9.04
CA LEU A 88 -16.39 4.06 8.69
C LEU A 88 -17.11 4.62 9.92
N GLN A 89 -17.62 3.77 10.80
CA GLN A 89 -18.19 4.19 12.09
C GLN A 89 -17.16 4.91 12.96
N GLY A 90 -15.92 4.42 12.99
CA GLY A 90 -14.81 5.06 13.70
C GLY A 90 -14.48 6.45 13.14
N LEU A 91 -14.45 6.60 11.81
CA LEU A 91 -14.25 7.90 11.17
C LEU A 91 -15.40 8.86 11.47
N GLU A 92 -16.65 8.37 11.46
CA GLU A 92 -17.82 9.20 11.78
C GLU A 92 -17.78 9.71 13.21
N ALA A 93 -17.43 8.86 14.17
CA ALA A 93 -17.24 9.23 15.57
C ALA A 93 -16.12 10.26 15.73
N GLU A 94 -14.96 10.05 15.10
CA GLU A 94 -13.84 10.99 15.10
C GLU A 94 -14.26 12.38 14.58
N LEU A 95 -14.98 12.43 13.47
CA LEU A 95 -15.42 13.69 12.89
C LEU A 95 -16.50 14.39 13.72
N ARG A 96 -17.39 13.63 14.40
CA ARG A 96 -18.38 14.20 15.33
C ARG A 96 -17.75 14.80 16.57
N GLU A 97 -16.61 14.29 17.02
CA GLU A 97 -15.86 14.89 18.13
C GLU A 97 -15.14 16.18 17.70
N GLN A 98 -14.61 16.22 16.46
CA GLN A 98 -13.84 17.35 15.94
C GLN A 98 -14.69 18.50 15.40
N PHE A 99 -15.82 18.18 14.78
CA PHE A 99 -16.72 19.13 14.15
C PHE A 99 -18.08 19.05 14.82
N ALA A 100 -18.69 20.21 15.12
CA ALA A 100 -20.14 20.26 15.30
C ALA A 100 -20.81 19.68 14.03
N SER A 101 -22.01 19.11 14.12
CA SER A 101 -22.77 18.62 12.96
C SER A 101 -23.16 19.76 12.01
N ASP A 102 -22.15 20.28 11.32
CA ASP A 102 -22.18 21.39 10.37
C ASP A 102 -21.53 20.96 9.05
N GLU A 103 -21.59 21.83 8.06
CA GLU A 103 -21.13 21.58 6.69
C GLU A 103 -19.64 21.18 6.62
N ARG A 104 -18.82 21.56 7.60
CA ARG A 104 -17.38 21.20 7.62
C ARG A 104 -17.19 19.74 7.99
N GLY A 105 -17.98 19.23 8.92
CA GLY A 105 -17.99 17.80 9.25
C GLY A 105 -18.40 16.94 8.05
N TYR A 106 -19.41 17.39 7.29
CA TYR A 106 -19.83 16.71 6.07
C TYR A 106 -18.77 16.77 4.96
N ALA A 107 -18.14 17.93 4.73
CA ALA A 107 -17.05 18.06 3.76
C ALA A 107 -15.84 17.17 4.10
N ALA A 108 -15.46 17.12 5.39
CA ALA A 108 -14.42 16.24 5.88
C ALA A 108 -14.79 14.75 5.71
N TRP A 109 -16.05 14.39 5.92
CA TRP A 109 -16.57 13.04 5.68
C TRP A 109 -16.47 12.65 4.20
N VAL A 110 -16.92 13.52 3.29
CA VAL A 110 -16.85 13.29 1.84
C VAL A 110 -15.41 13.05 1.39
N SER A 111 -14.46 13.85 1.88
CA SER A 111 -13.04 13.72 1.52
C SER A 111 -12.38 12.43 2.06
N ARG A 112 -12.78 11.94 3.24
CA ARG A 112 -12.07 10.86 3.96
C ARG A 112 -12.74 9.50 3.91
N SER A 113 -14.05 9.42 3.69
CA SER A 113 -14.82 8.18 3.86
C SER A 113 -14.60 7.17 2.74
N VAL A 114 -14.50 7.59 1.48
CA VAL A 114 -14.39 6.65 0.35
C VAL A 114 -13.12 5.81 0.41
N SER A 115 -12.00 6.38 0.88
CA SER A 115 -10.73 5.64 1.03
C SER A 115 -10.78 4.55 2.11
N LYS A 116 -11.81 4.56 2.97
CA LYS A 116 -12.05 3.48 3.96
C LYS A 116 -12.67 2.23 3.34
N LEU A 117 -13.26 2.32 2.15
CA LEU A 117 -13.70 1.15 1.40
C LEU A 117 -12.49 0.36 0.86
N PRO A 118 -12.61 -0.97 0.66
CA PRO A 118 -11.53 -1.78 0.10
C PRO A 118 -11.08 -1.30 -1.29
N ALA A 119 -9.76 -1.21 -1.49
CA ALA A 119 -9.15 -1.13 -2.81
C ALA A 119 -9.24 -2.50 -3.51
N GLY A 120 -9.32 -2.51 -4.85
CA GLY A 120 -9.30 -3.74 -5.66
C GLY A 120 -10.51 -4.66 -5.51
N VAL A 121 -11.58 -4.20 -4.86
CA VAL A 121 -12.86 -4.89 -4.72
C VAL A 121 -13.93 -4.26 -5.62
N PHE A 122 -14.66 -5.09 -6.34
CA PHE A 122 -15.62 -4.68 -7.37
C PHE A 122 -16.94 -5.43 -7.25
N VAL A 123 -17.94 -4.90 -7.94
CA VAL A 123 -19.20 -5.57 -8.27
C VAL A 123 -19.30 -5.70 -9.78
N TRP A 124 -20.08 -6.65 -10.27
CA TRP A 124 -20.39 -6.70 -11.70
C TRP A 124 -21.38 -5.59 -12.04
N LEU A 125 -21.09 -4.83 -13.10
CA LEU A 125 -21.82 -3.62 -13.43
C LEU A 125 -23.30 -3.92 -13.71
N ASP A 126 -23.57 -4.99 -14.43
CA ASP A 126 -24.92 -5.41 -14.80
C ASP A 126 -25.74 -5.97 -13.62
N ASP A 127 -25.09 -6.58 -12.63
CA ASP A 127 -25.77 -7.02 -11.40
C ASP A 127 -26.12 -5.81 -10.52
N PHE A 128 -25.15 -4.91 -10.34
CA PHE A 128 -25.35 -3.67 -9.57
C PHE A 128 -26.39 -2.75 -10.20
N ALA A 129 -26.37 -2.55 -11.52
CA ALA A 129 -27.33 -1.68 -12.21
C ALA A 129 -28.78 -2.17 -12.05
N LYS A 130 -29.01 -3.49 -12.10
CA LYS A 130 -30.34 -4.07 -11.89
C LYS A 130 -30.86 -3.85 -10.47
N ASP A 131 -30.03 -4.13 -9.47
CA ASP A 131 -30.42 -3.89 -8.07
C ASP A 131 -30.59 -2.39 -7.78
N PHE A 132 -29.72 -1.53 -8.34
CA PHE A 132 -29.86 -0.08 -8.19
C PHE A 132 -31.19 0.43 -8.76
N GLU A 133 -31.55 0.02 -9.97
CA GLU A 133 -32.84 0.37 -10.57
C GLU A 133 -34.02 -0.15 -9.75
N HIS A 134 -33.92 -1.38 -9.23
CA HIS A 134 -34.95 -1.97 -8.39
C HIS A 134 -35.15 -1.23 -7.07
N ASP A 135 -34.06 -0.86 -6.39
CA ASP A 135 -34.07 -0.32 -5.03
C ASP A 135 -34.22 1.20 -4.98
N TYR A 136 -33.76 1.89 -6.01
CA TYR A 136 -33.71 3.36 -6.09
C TYR A 136 -34.55 3.94 -7.24
N GLY A 137 -35.30 3.08 -7.95
CA GLY A 137 -36.26 3.50 -8.97
C GLY A 137 -37.48 4.26 -8.41
N PRO A 138 -38.29 4.87 -9.30
CA PRO A 138 -39.47 5.68 -8.95
C PRO A 138 -40.45 5.01 -7.99
N GLU A 139 -40.54 3.67 -8.05
CA GLU A 139 -41.49 2.89 -7.27
C GLU A 139 -41.07 2.74 -5.80
N ARG A 140 -39.78 2.92 -5.49
CA ARG A 140 -39.23 2.71 -4.14
C ARG A 140 -38.62 3.96 -3.50
N LEU A 141 -38.15 4.93 -4.30
CA LEU A 141 -37.57 6.17 -3.79
C LEU A 141 -38.29 7.40 -4.36
N SER A 142 -38.92 8.17 -3.47
CA SER A 142 -39.52 9.47 -3.81
C SER A 142 -38.51 10.60 -3.54
N ILE A 143 -38.06 11.28 -4.59
CA ILE A 143 -37.17 12.44 -4.50
C ILE A 143 -38.02 13.72 -4.64
N MET A 144 -38.08 14.54 -3.59
CA MET A 144 -38.94 15.74 -3.56
C MET A 144 -38.50 16.84 -4.55
N GLU A 145 -37.22 16.91 -4.88
CA GLU A 145 -36.61 17.88 -5.80
C GLU A 145 -35.65 17.17 -6.76
N GLU A 146 -36.20 16.28 -7.58
CA GLU A 146 -35.44 15.46 -8.52
C GLU A 146 -34.72 16.33 -9.57
N ARG A 147 -33.40 16.19 -9.63
CA ARG A 147 -32.53 16.84 -10.62
C ARG A 147 -32.22 15.88 -11.77
N GLU A 148 -31.81 16.46 -12.90
CA GLU A 148 -31.33 15.68 -14.04
C GLU A 148 -30.17 14.76 -13.62
N GLY A 149 -30.31 13.46 -13.88
CA GLY A 149 -29.33 12.44 -13.52
C GLY A 149 -29.46 11.83 -12.11
N ASP A 150 -30.37 12.30 -11.24
CA ASP A 150 -30.51 11.77 -9.86
C ASP A 150 -30.90 10.27 -9.82
N ARG A 151 -31.45 9.74 -10.91
CA ARG A 151 -31.85 8.32 -11.06
C ARG A 151 -30.97 7.51 -11.99
N GLU A 152 -29.96 8.12 -12.59
CA GLU A 152 -29.09 7.47 -13.57
C GLU A 152 -27.73 7.19 -12.95
N LEU A 153 -27.13 6.05 -13.31
CA LEU A 153 -25.74 5.78 -12.97
C LEU A 153 -24.83 6.62 -13.87
N ASN A 154 -24.19 7.64 -13.30
CA ASN A 154 -23.16 8.40 -14.01
C ASN A 154 -21.85 7.63 -14.00
N LEU A 155 -21.60 6.82 -15.03
CA LEU A 155 -20.40 5.97 -15.14
C LEU A 155 -19.12 6.76 -15.47
N SER A 156 -19.24 8.03 -15.81
CA SER A 156 -18.11 8.93 -16.12
C SER A 156 -18.24 10.26 -15.35
N PRO A 157 -18.30 10.22 -14.01
CA PRO A 157 -18.43 11.43 -13.22
C PRO A 157 -17.14 12.26 -13.31
N PHE A 158 -17.28 13.59 -13.24
CA PHE A 158 -16.10 14.44 -13.15
C PHE A 158 -15.41 14.24 -11.80
N LEU A 159 -14.17 13.74 -11.83
CA LEU A 159 -13.34 13.53 -10.64
C LEU A 159 -11.96 14.17 -10.84
N GLU A 160 -11.42 14.72 -9.76
CA GLU A 160 -10.01 15.11 -9.72
C GLU A 160 -9.10 13.87 -9.81
N ASN A 161 -7.89 14.03 -10.33
CA ASN A 161 -6.97 12.92 -10.57
C ASN A 161 -6.64 12.12 -9.31
N GLU A 162 -6.49 12.78 -8.16
CA GLU A 162 -6.23 12.10 -6.87
C GLU A 162 -7.40 11.19 -6.48
N THR A 163 -8.62 11.70 -6.62
CA THR A 163 -9.85 10.94 -6.36
C THR A 163 -10.01 9.77 -7.33
N LEU A 164 -9.75 10.01 -8.62
CA LEU A 164 -9.80 8.97 -9.64
C LEU A 164 -8.80 7.84 -9.35
N ASN A 165 -7.56 8.18 -8.98
CA ASN A 165 -6.53 7.21 -8.62
C ASN A 165 -6.92 6.40 -7.37
N MET A 166 -7.49 7.06 -6.35
CA MET A 166 -7.98 6.39 -5.14
C MET A 166 -9.13 5.42 -5.43
N VAL A 167 -10.04 5.78 -6.34
CA VAL A 167 -11.17 4.93 -6.76
C VAL A 167 -10.68 3.70 -7.53
N LEU A 168 -9.71 3.87 -8.42
CA LEU A 168 -9.18 2.81 -9.27
C LEU A 168 -8.06 1.99 -8.62
N GLU A 169 -7.69 2.31 -7.37
CA GLU A 169 -6.68 1.57 -6.62
C GLU A 169 -7.03 0.07 -6.56
N GLY A 170 -6.06 -0.79 -6.91
CA GLY A 170 -6.24 -2.25 -6.97
C GLY A 170 -6.89 -2.79 -8.24
N PHE A 171 -7.37 -1.92 -9.14
CA PHE A 171 -7.80 -2.24 -10.51
C PHE A 171 -6.79 -1.82 -11.57
N GLY A 172 -5.73 -1.12 -11.13
CA GLY A 172 -4.49 -1.04 -11.87
C GLY A 172 -4.01 -2.45 -12.23
N PRO A 173 -3.44 -2.68 -13.42
CA PRO A 173 -3.11 -4.02 -13.85
C PRO A 173 -2.14 -4.69 -12.87
N ARG A 174 -2.32 -5.99 -12.66
CA ARG A 174 -1.44 -6.83 -11.83
C ARG A 174 -0.12 -7.17 -12.51
N ASP A 175 0.44 -6.16 -13.14
CA ASP A 175 1.81 -6.11 -13.62
C ASP A 175 2.37 -4.85 -12.94
N PRO A 176 3.47 -4.93 -12.16
CA PRO A 176 4.09 -3.76 -11.50
C PRO A 176 4.44 -2.60 -12.46
N PHE A 177 4.23 -2.78 -13.76
CA PHE A 177 4.62 -1.94 -14.86
C PHE A 177 3.48 -1.11 -15.49
N LEU A 178 2.22 -1.33 -15.09
CA LEU A 178 1.07 -0.65 -15.72
C LEU A 178 0.54 0.58 -14.94
N THR A 179 1.08 0.88 -13.77
CA THR A 179 0.95 2.19 -13.09
C THR A 179 1.58 3.34 -13.89
N TYR A 180 2.25 3.04 -15.00
CA TYR A 180 2.89 4.01 -15.86
C TYR A 180 1.97 4.68 -16.90
N ARG A 181 0.72 4.20 -17.07
CA ARG A 181 -0.12 4.50 -18.25
C ARG A 181 -1.17 5.63 -18.12
N SER A 182 -1.23 6.43 -17.05
CA SER A 182 -2.26 7.50 -16.97
C SER A 182 -1.81 8.90 -16.53
N HIS A 183 -0.51 9.19 -16.38
CA HIS A 183 -0.10 10.39 -15.60
C HIS A 183 0.48 11.59 -16.37
N ASP A 184 0.27 11.74 -17.69
CA ASP A 184 0.60 13.02 -18.36
C ASP A 184 -0.33 13.34 -19.55
N THR A 185 -1.41 14.08 -19.25
CA THR A 185 -2.40 14.54 -20.23
C THR A 185 -1.78 15.33 -21.40
N VAL A 186 -0.69 16.06 -21.21
CA VAL A 186 -0.08 16.89 -22.29
C VAL A 186 0.64 16.07 -23.36
N ALA A 187 1.32 14.98 -22.98
CA ALA A 187 2.02 14.10 -23.93
C ALA A 187 1.04 13.19 -24.69
N GLY A 188 0.03 12.64 -23.98
CA GLY A 188 -1.02 11.84 -24.59
C GLY A 188 -1.90 12.63 -25.57
N ILE A 189 -2.18 13.91 -25.29
CA ILE A 189 -2.89 14.79 -26.25
C ILE A 189 -2.08 14.95 -27.53
N GLY A 190 -0.76 15.16 -27.45
CA GLY A 190 0.11 15.25 -28.63
C GLY A 190 0.08 13.97 -29.47
N GLU A 191 0.18 12.80 -28.83
CA GLU A 191 0.12 11.50 -29.51
C GLU A 191 -1.22 11.26 -30.19
N VAL A 192 -2.35 11.51 -29.52
CA VAL A 192 -3.68 11.34 -30.10
C VAL A 192 -3.93 12.34 -31.23
N VAL A 193 -3.44 13.58 -31.08
CA VAL A 193 -3.54 14.59 -32.14
C VAL A 193 -2.71 14.17 -33.37
N TYR A 194 -1.49 13.68 -33.22
CA TYR A 194 -0.70 13.30 -34.40
C TYR A 194 -1.12 11.96 -34.99
N ASN A 195 -1.41 10.97 -34.17
CA ASN A 195 -1.54 9.58 -34.60
C ASN A 195 -3.01 9.11 -34.67
N GLY A 196 -3.95 9.86 -34.09
CA GLY A 196 -5.35 9.43 -33.95
C GLY A 196 -5.55 8.31 -32.91
N ARG A 197 -4.46 7.85 -32.30
CA ARG A 197 -4.38 6.85 -31.22
C ARG A 197 -3.14 7.14 -30.37
N LEU A 198 -3.08 6.57 -29.17
CA LEU A 198 -1.82 6.57 -28.40
C LEU A 198 -0.82 5.63 -29.07
N ILE A 199 0.48 5.94 -28.92
CA ILE A 199 1.54 5.04 -29.38
C ILE A 199 1.61 3.84 -28.44
N ASP A 200 1.71 2.63 -28.99
CA ASP A 200 1.94 1.43 -28.19
C ASP A 200 3.43 1.35 -27.78
N TRP A 201 3.76 2.11 -26.72
CA TRP A 201 5.12 2.17 -26.19
C TRP A 201 5.63 0.81 -25.71
N ARG A 202 4.76 -0.11 -25.28
CA ARG A 202 5.17 -1.46 -24.87
C ARG A 202 5.62 -2.28 -26.07
N TYR A 203 4.86 -2.23 -27.16
CA TYR A 203 5.28 -2.87 -28.39
C TYR A 203 6.63 -2.31 -28.87
N TRP A 204 6.75 -0.99 -28.98
CA TRP A 204 7.91 -0.34 -29.58
C TRP A 204 9.17 -0.29 -28.71
N VAL A 205 9.04 -0.25 -27.39
CA VAL A 205 10.19 -0.06 -26.49
C VAL A 205 10.46 -1.30 -25.64
N GLU A 206 9.43 -1.99 -25.15
CA GLU A 206 9.64 -3.19 -24.31
C GLU A 206 9.86 -4.45 -25.17
N ASN A 207 9.00 -4.68 -26.15
CA ASN A 207 8.99 -5.93 -26.94
C ASN A 207 9.95 -5.90 -28.14
N MET A 208 10.25 -4.73 -28.68
CA MET A 208 11.18 -4.59 -29.81
C MET A 208 12.62 -4.51 -29.29
N PRO A 209 13.48 -5.51 -29.61
CA PRO A 209 14.84 -5.56 -29.05
C PRO A 209 15.74 -4.45 -29.61
N THR A 210 15.52 -4.05 -30.86
CA THR A 210 16.24 -2.92 -31.47
C THR A 210 15.33 -2.14 -32.41
N LEU A 211 15.54 -0.83 -32.45
CA LEU A 211 14.89 0.11 -33.36
C LEU A 211 15.88 0.53 -34.44
N SER A 212 15.38 0.63 -35.67
CA SER A 212 16.08 1.31 -36.76
C SER A 212 16.09 2.84 -36.54
N PRO A 213 16.97 3.57 -37.24
CA PRO A 213 16.99 5.04 -37.19
C PRO A 213 15.63 5.67 -37.50
N ALA A 214 14.91 5.09 -38.46
CA ALA A 214 13.60 5.55 -38.88
C ALA A 214 12.53 5.38 -37.79
N GLU A 215 12.45 4.19 -37.19
CA GLU A 215 11.52 3.88 -36.10
C GLU A 215 11.80 4.75 -34.87
N ALA A 216 13.07 4.83 -34.46
CA ALA A 216 13.49 5.62 -33.31
C ALA A 216 13.21 7.12 -33.51
N ALA A 217 13.48 7.68 -34.69
CA ALA A 217 13.23 9.09 -34.97
C ALA A 217 11.74 9.48 -34.89
N ARG A 218 10.86 8.59 -35.37
CA ARG A 218 9.40 8.77 -35.31
C ARG A 218 8.91 8.72 -33.87
N LEU A 219 9.31 7.69 -33.13
CA LEU A 219 8.97 7.52 -31.71
C LEU A 219 9.47 8.69 -30.85
N MET A 220 10.72 9.13 -31.03
CA MET A 220 11.28 10.30 -30.35
C MET A 220 10.59 11.62 -30.72
N SER A 221 9.81 11.66 -31.81
CA SER A 221 9.03 12.83 -32.22
C SER A 221 7.54 12.72 -31.87
N GLY A 222 7.12 11.64 -31.19
CA GLY A 222 5.72 11.38 -30.86
C GLY A 222 4.87 10.90 -32.04
N LEU A 223 5.51 10.28 -33.04
CA LEU A 223 4.85 9.67 -34.19
C LEU A 223 4.91 8.14 -34.10
N ASP A 224 3.79 7.50 -34.39
CA ASP A 224 3.69 6.04 -34.52
C ASP A 224 4.38 5.59 -35.81
N PRO A 225 5.45 4.77 -35.75
CA PRO A 225 6.16 4.34 -36.95
C PRO A 225 5.31 3.59 -37.97
N GLU A 226 4.25 2.88 -37.56
CA GLU A 226 3.35 2.18 -38.49
C GLU A 226 2.49 3.16 -39.30
N LEU A 227 2.06 4.25 -38.68
CA LEU A 227 1.22 5.25 -39.34
C LEU A 227 2.02 6.23 -40.18
N TYR A 228 3.29 6.43 -39.81
CA TYR A 228 4.19 7.40 -40.41
C TYR A 228 5.37 6.74 -41.11
N GLU A 229 5.17 5.60 -41.78
CA GLU A 229 6.21 5.01 -42.65
C GLU A 229 6.72 6.07 -43.65
N ASP A 230 5.79 6.78 -44.29
CA ASP A 230 6.04 7.99 -45.07
C ASP A 230 5.72 9.26 -44.25
N LEU A 231 6.75 10.06 -43.94
CA LEU A 231 6.61 11.32 -43.21
C LEU A 231 5.88 12.44 -43.99
N THR A 232 5.57 12.22 -45.26
CA THR A 232 4.72 13.11 -46.08
C THR A 232 3.24 12.73 -46.05
N ALA A 233 2.92 11.53 -45.55
CA ALA A 233 1.55 11.09 -45.38
C ALA A 233 0.86 11.87 -44.26
N ARG A 234 -0.46 12.05 -44.41
CA ARG A 234 -1.33 12.67 -43.40
C ARG A 234 -2.41 11.67 -42.98
N PRO A 235 -2.06 10.69 -42.12
CA PRO A 235 -2.96 9.60 -41.76
C PRO A 235 -4.21 10.08 -41.00
N VAL A 236 -4.13 11.24 -40.33
CA VAL A 236 -5.28 11.90 -39.69
C VAL A 236 -5.59 13.24 -40.41
N PRO A 237 -6.61 13.29 -41.28
CA PRO A 237 -6.85 14.45 -42.17
C PRO A 237 -7.12 15.79 -41.46
N LYS A 238 -7.64 15.75 -40.23
CA LYS A 238 -8.03 16.93 -39.45
C LYS A 238 -6.88 17.53 -38.62
N ASN A 239 -5.77 16.83 -38.45
CA ASN A 239 -4.68 17.21 -37.56
C ASN A 239 -3.40 17.55 -38.33
N ASP A 240 -2.52 18.39 -37.79
CA ASP A 240 -1.28 18.82 -38.45
C ASP A 240 -0.02 18.27 -37.75
N PRO A 241 0.53 17.13 -38.20
CA PRO A 241 1.75 16.56 -37.65
C PRO A 241 3.03 17.17 -38.24
N SER A 242 2.95 18.21 -39.09
CA SER A 242 4.07 18.67 -39.91
C SER A 242 5.34 19.01 -39.11
N ARG A 243 5.19 19.56 -37.91
CA ARG A 243 6.32 19.87 -37.03
C ARG A 243 7.00 18.60 -36.51
N ALA A 244 6.23 17.61 -36.07
CA ALA A 244 6.74 16.32 -35.61
C ALA A 244 7.39 15.55 -36.77
N CYS A 245 6.79 15.57 -37.97
CA CYS A 245 7.38 14.96 -39.16
C CYS A 245 8.70 15.61 -39.57
N ALA A 246 8.80 16.95 -39.47
CA ALA A 246 10.04 17.67 -39.76
C ALA A 246 11.16 17.32 -38.76
N GLU A 247 10.82 17.20 -37.48
CA GLU A 247 11.76 16.81 -36.43
C GLU A 247 12.22 15.36 -36.61
N ALA A 248 11.30 14.42 -36.83
CA ALA A 248 11.62 13.02 -37.12
C ALA A 248 12.57 12.90 -38.32
N LYS A 249 12.32 13.65 -39.39
CA LYS A 249 13.18 13.67 -40.59
C LYS A 249 14.58 14.21 -40.29
N ARG A 250 14.71 15.17 -39.38
CA ARG A 250 16.00 15.73 -38.96
C ARG A 250 16.79 14.72 -38.12
N ILE A 251 16.14 14.09 -37.16
CA ILE A 251 16.72 13.06 -36.29
C ILE A 251 17.20 11.87 -37.14
N GLU A 252 16.34 11.36 -38.02
CA GLU A 252 16.65 10.22 -38.90
C GLU A 252 17.86 10.52 -39.81
N ARG A 253 17.89 11.71 -40.45
CA ARG A 253 19.01 12.11 -41.30
C ARG A 253 20.33 12.19 -40.55
N LEU A 254 20.34 12.74 -39.34
CA LEU A 254 21.57 12.82 -38.55
C LEU A 254 22.04 11.43 -38.12
N ALA A 255 21.12 10.58 -37.67
CA ALA A 255 21.42 9.20 -37.30
C ALA A 255 22.04 8.42 -38.48
N VAL A 256 21.44 8.51 -39.67
CA VAL A 256 21.97 7.87 -40.89
C VAL A 256 23.33 8.45 -41.29
N ALA A 257 23.51 9.78 -41.22
CA ALA A 257 24.79 10.43 -41.56
C ALA A 257 25.93 10.02 -40.62
N GLN A 258 25.62 9.72 -39.36
CA GLN A 258 26.58 9.22 -38.36
C GLN A 258 26.79 7.70 -38.44
N GLY A 259 26.14 7.00 -39.38
CA GLY A 259 26.22 5.55 -39.50
C GLY A 259 25.57 4.80 -38.35
N ALA A 260 24.60 5.40 -37.66
CA ALA A 260 23.85 4.70 -36.62
C ALA A 260 23.01 3.57 -37.24
N GLY A 261 23.31 2.33 -36.88
CA GLY A 261 22.56 1.14 -37.26
C GLY A 261 21.31 0.92 -36.39
N ARG A 262 20.84 -0.32 -36.28
CA ARG A 262 19.82 -0.66 -35.28
C ARG A 262 20.43 -0.60 -33.88
N ARG A 263 19.72 0.00 -32.93
CA ARG A 263 20.14 0.17 -31.53
C ARG A 263 18.97 -0.10 -30.60
N THR A 264 19.23 -0.36 -29.33
CA THR A 264 18.15 -0.50 -28.35
C THR A 264 17.43 0.84 -28.14
N PRO A 265 16.18 0.87 -27.66
CA PRO A 265 15.49 2.12 -27.32
C PRO A 265 16.28 3.01 -26.34
N GLU A 266 17.01 2.40 -25.41
CA GLU A 266 17.87 3.09 -24.43
C GLU A 266 19.06 3.77 -25.10
N GLU A 267 19.75 3.05 -25.99
CA GLU A 267 20.88 3.58 -26.76
C GLU A 267 20.45 4.74 -27.68
N TRP A 268 19.23 4.67 -28.24
CA TRP A 268 18.65 5.76 -29.01
C TRP A 268 18.33 6.98 -28.16
N TYR A 269 17.79 6.77 -26.96
CA TYR A 269 17.51 7.85 -26.02
C TYR A 269 18.80 8.60 -25.61
N LEU A 270 19.84 7.86 -25.21
CA LEU A 270 21.13 8.45 -24.83
C LEU A 270 21.78 9.20 -26.01
N TRP A 271 21.80 8.58 -27.19
CA TRP A 271 22.33 9.21 -28.40
C TRP A 271 21.60 10.52 -28.76
N ALA A 272 20.27 10.56 -28.58
CA ALA A 272 19.49 11.75 -28.89
C ALA A 272 19.81 12.90 -27.93
N LEU A 273 20.04 12.63 -26.65
CA LEU A 273 20.49 13.62 -25.68
C LEU A 273 21.89 14.15 -26.00
N GLU A 274 22.83 13.26 -26.30
CA GLU A 274 24.20 13.64 -26.68
C GLU A 274 24.22 14.46 -27.97
N SER A 275 23.30 14.18 -28.89
CA SER A 275 23.12 14.90 -30.14
C SER A 275 22.31 16.20 -30.00
N GLY A 276 21.83 16.53 -28.78
CA GLY A 276 21.13 17.77 -28.46
C GLY A 276 19.67 17.82 -28.93
N PHE A 277 19.03 16.68 -29.13
CA PHE A 277 17.61 16.61 -29.47
C PHE A 277 16.71 16.58 -28.23
N THR A 278 15.56 17.23 -28.35
CA THR A 278 14.47 17.07 -27.39
C THR A 278 13.66 15.83 -27.76
N VAL A 279 13.59 14.88 -26.83
CA VAL A 279 12.90 13.60 -27.03
C VAL A 279 11.45 13.70 -26.53
N HIS A 280 10.52 13.13 -27.30
CA HIS A 280 9.12 13.01 -26.92
C HIS A 280 9.00 12.31 -25.57
N ARG A 281 8.18 12.88 -24.68
CA ARG A 281 8.08 12.42 -23.30
C ARG A 281 7.67 10.95 -23.18
N GLY A 282 6.79 10.46 -24.05
CA GLY A 282 6.41 9.04 -24.10
C GLY A 282 7.60 8.11 -24.36
N PHE A 283 8.46 8.43 -25.32
CA PHE A 283 9.67 7.65 -25.61
C PHE A 283 10.70 7.76 -24.49
N PHE A 284 10.92 8.96 -23.94
CA PHE A 284 11.76 9.16 -22.75
C PHE A 284 11.30 8.28 -21.60
N LEU A 285 10.01 8.32 -21.30
CA LEU A 285 9.43 7.59 -20.19
C LEU A 285 9.55 6.07 -20.40
N ALA A 286 9.28 5.58 -21.61
CA ALA A 286 9.38 4.16 -21.93
C ALA A 286 10.84 3.66 -21.92
N ALA A 287 11.76 4.38 -22.57
CA ALA A 287 13.16 3.99 -22.68
C ALA A 287 13.92 4.15 -21.35
N ARG A 288 13.60 5.17 -20.54
CA ARG A 288 14.22 5.37 -19.22
C ARG A 288 13.74 4.35 -18.18
N GLY A 289 12.48 3.91 -18.25
CA GLY A 289 11.90 2.96 -17.30
C GLY A 289 12.63 1.61 -17.26
N ARG A 290 13.08 1.11 -18.43
CA ARG A 290 13.86 -0.13 -18.54
C ARG A 290 15.28 0.01 -17.96
N HIS A 291 15.95 1.13 -18.27
CA HIS A 291 17.30 1.41 -17.78
C HIS A 291 17.37 1.60 -16.26
N LEU A 292 16.35 2.21 -15.63
CA LEU A 292 16.34 2.40 -14.18
C LEU A 292 16.22 1.08 -13.42
N LEU A 293 15.36 0.15 -13.87
CA LEU A 293 15.11 -1.10 -13.15
C LEU A 293 16.27 -2.12 -13.27
N GLU A 294 16.92 -2.22 -14.43
CA GLU A 294 18.08 -3.10 -14.59
C GLU A 294 19.30 -2.59 -13.81
N ARG A 295 19.52 -1.27 -13.84
CA ARG A 295 20.59 -0.64 -13.04
C ARG A 295 20.29 -0.69 -11.54
N GLU A 296 19.04 -0.47 -11.15
CA GLU A 296 18.58 -0.66 -9.76
C GLU A 296 18.86 -2.08 -9.27
N ALA A 297 18.49 -3.09 -10.06
CA ALA A 297 18.75 -4.48 -9.73
C ALA A 297 20.26 -4.78 -9.61
N GLN A 298 21.09 -4.22 -10.48
CA GLN A 298 22.54 -4.41 -10.44
C GLN A 298 23.19 -3.71 -9.23
N GLU A 299 22.78 -2.48 -8.92
CA GLU A 299 23.28 -1.73 -7.75
C GLU A 299 22.82 -2.38 -6.44
N LEU A 300 21.57 -2.86 -6.37
CA LEU A 300 21.08 -3.64 -5.22
C LEU A 300 21.85 -4.95 -5.05
N LYS A 301 22.23 -5.62 -6.14
CA LYS A 301 23.05 -6.84 -6.09
C LYS A 301 24.49 -6.58 -5.61
N ALA A 302 25.04 -5.41 -5.89
CA ALA A 302 26.38 -5.01 -5.46
C ALA A 302 26.43 -4.49 -4.00
N MET A 303 25.28 -4.14 -3.43
CA MET A 303 25.14 -3.58 -2.09
C MET A 303 25.08 -4.69 -1.01
N PRO A 304 25.50 -4.44 0.24
CA PRO A 304 25.26 -5.38 1.33
C PRO A 304 23.77 -5.73 1.46
N ARG A 305 23.47 -7.03 1.61
CA ARG A 305 22.10 -7.56 1.59
C ARG A 305 21.15 -6.86 2.58
N ALA A 306 21.66 -6.49 3.75
CA ALA A 306 20.87 -5.77 4.75
C ALA A 306 20.42 -4.39 4.27
N GLU A 307 21.27 -3.67 3.53
CA GLU A 307 20.95 -2.36 2.96
C GLU A 307 20.02 -2.50 1.75
N ALA A 308 20.30 -3.43 0.84
CA ALA A 308 19.40 -3.73 -0.28
C ALA A 308 17.98 -4.06 0.20
N ALA A 309 17.85 -4.90 1.24
CA ALA A 309 16.58 -5.24 1.86
C ALA A 309 15.87 -4.05 2.55
N ARG A 310 16.58 -2.96 2.90
CA ARG A 310 15.92 -1.73 3.38
C ARG A 310 15.20 -1.03 2.24
N TRP A 311 15.86 -0.89 1.08
CA TRP A 311 15.23 -0.30 -0.10
C TRP A 311 14.05 -1.13 -0.62
N GLU A 312 14.21 -2.45 -0.68
CA GLU A 312 13.15 -3.36 -1.15
C GLU A 312 11.89 -3.32 -0.26
N ARG A 313 12.06 -3.15 1.05
CA ARG A 313 10.95 -3.04 2.02
C ARG A 313 10.38 -1.62 2.15
N ALA A 314 11.06 -0.62 1.61
CA ALA A 314 10.62 0.76 1.69
C ALA A 314 9.33 0.96 0.89
N SER A 315 8.38 1.69 1.46
CA SER A 315 7.10 1.97 0.81
C SER A 315 7.26 3.11 -0.19
N GLU A 316 6.75 2.93 -1.41
CA GLU A 316 6.73 4.02 -2.39
C GLU A 316 5.72 5.09 -1.95
N VAL A 317 6.19 6.32 -1.76
CA VAL A 317 5.37 7.46 -1.32
C VAL A 317 5.09 8.45 -2.43
N ALA A 318 5.96 8.48 -3.44
CA ALA A 318 5.76 9.17 -4.71
C ALA A 318 6.58 8.46 -5.79
N ARG A 319 6.34 8.78 -7.06
CA ARG A 319 6.97 8.11 -8.20
C ARG A 319 8.50 8.13 -8.11
N GLY A 320 9.10 6.96 -7.94
CA GLY A 320 10.56 6.81 -7.81
C GLY A 320 11.14 7.32 -6.49
N GLN A 321 10.28 7.61 -5.50
CA GLN A 321 10.64 8.01 -4.15
C GLN A 321 10.05 7.01 -3.15
N ARG A 322 10.91 6.44 -2.32
CA ARG A 322 10.49 5.52 -1.26
C ARG A 322 10.75 6.15 0.10
N GLN A 323 9.83 5.90 1.03
CA GLN A 323 10.06 6.17 2.44
C GLN A 323 10.91 5.04 3.01
N VAL A 324 12.21 5.31 3.13
CA VAL A 324 13.20 4.39 3.68
C VAL A 324 13.33 4.66 5.17
N SER A 325 13.11 3.61 5.97
CA SER A 325 13.27 3.68 7.43
C SER A 325 14.65 3.19 7.83
N PHE A 326 15.43 4.06 8.47
CA PHE A 326 16.64 3.67 9.17
C PHE A 326 16.35 3.53 10.66
N THR A 327 16.44 2.31 11.16
CA THR A 327 16.35 2.06 12.61
C THR A 327 17.74 1.80 13.15
N TYR A 328 18.15 2.61 14.14
CA TYR A 328 19.38 2.46 14.90
C TYR A 328 19.04 2.68 16.38
N ALA A 329 19.37 1.74 17.27
CA ALA A 329 19.15 1.89 18.71
C ALA A 329 17.71 2.25 19.11
N GLY A 330 16.72 1.66 18.42
CA GLY A 330 15.30 1.98 18.62
C GLY A 330 14.87 3.38 18.17
N HIS A 331 15.81 4.20 17.68
CA HIS A 331 15.50 5.44 16.98
C HIS A 331 15.23 5.14 15.51
N ARG A 332 14.03 5.49 15.05
CA ARG A 332 13.63 5.37 13.65
C ARG A 332 13.72 6.74 13.00
N SER A 333 14.60 6.89 12.02
CA SER A 333 14.53 7.99 11.06
C SER A 333 13.88 7.50 9.78
N ASP A 334 12.89 8.25 9.30
CA ASP A 334 12.25 7.99 8.02
C ASP A 334 12.70 9.08 7.05
N SER A 335 13.32 8.67 5.94
CA SER A 335 13.75 9.56 4.86
C SER A 335 13.00 9.21 3.59
N VAL A 336 12.53 10.23 2.86
CA VAL A 336 11.96 10.04 1.51
C VAL A 336 13.10 10.21 0.52
N LEU A 337 13.50 9.12 -0.13
CA LEU A 337 14.68 9.08 -0.99
C LEU A 337 14.31 8.52 -2.37
N THR A 338 14.93 9.06 -3.41
CA THR A 338 15.06 8.38 -4.70
C THR A 338 16.12 7.29 -4.63
N PHE A 339 16.12 6.34 -5.58
CA PHE A 339 17.12 5.27 -5.58
C PHE A 339 18.57 5.79 -5.64
N PRO A 340 18.93 6.78 -6.50
CA PRO A 340 20.28 7.34 -6.49
C PRO A 340 20.66 8.02 -5.18
N GLU A 341 19.72 8.70 -4.53
CA GLU A 341 19.96 9.33 -3.21
C GLU A 341 20.19 8.27 -2.13
N PHE A 342 19.42 7.18 -2.16
CA PHE A 342 19.61 6.04 -1.28
C PHE A 342 20.98 5.38 -1.48
N CYS A 343 21.39 5.12 -2.72
CA CYS A 343 22.72 4.58 -3.02
C CYS A 343 23.83 5.49 -2.50
N ALA A 344 23.73 6.81 -2.72
CA ALA A 344 24.71 7.77 -2.23
C ALA A 344 24.80 7.79 -0.70
N GLU A 345 23.66 7.75 0.01
CA GLU A 345 23.61 7.72 1.48
C GLU A 345 24.23 6.43 2.04
N VAL A 346 23.92 5.28 1.42
CA VAL A 346 24.52 3.99 1.79
C VAL A 346 26.02 4.01 1.53
N ASP A 347 26.47 4.42 0.35
CA ASP A 347 27.89 4.46 0.00
C ASP A 347 28.70 5.35 0.94
N GLU A 348 28.19 6.54 1.26
CA GLU A 348 28.82 7.45 2.23
C GLU A 348 28.92 6.79 3.62
N ARG A 349 27.84 6.19 4.10
CA ARG A 349 27.82 5.48 5.39
C ARG A 349 28.81 4.32 5.41
N LEU A 350 28.81 3.47 4.39
CA LEU A 350 29.72 2.33 4.29
C LEU A 350 31.18 2.79 4.18
N ALA A 351 31.46 3.88 3.46
CA ALA A 351 32.80 4.45 3.39
C ALA A 351 33.28 4.95 4.76
N ARG A 352 32.41 5.60 5.56
CA ARG A 352 32.73 5.99 6.94
C ARG A 352 33.04 4.77 7.81
N TRP A 353 32.19 3.74 7.77
CA TRP A 353 32.37 2.53 8.58
C TRP A 353 33.66 1.79 8.24
N ARG A 354 34.05 1.69 6.96
CA ARG A 354 35.34 1.11 6.54
C ARG A 354 36.55 1.88 7.07
N LEU A 355 36.41 3.17 7.33
CA LEU A 355 37.44 4.00 7.96
C LEU A 355 37.40 3.92 9.50
N GLY A 356 36.58 3.02 10.07
CA GLY A 356 36.38 2.89 11.51
C GLY A 356 35.67 4.10 12.12
N ARG A 357 34.83 4.80 11.36
CA ARG A 357 34.07 5.97 11.82
C ARG A 357 32.58 5.68 11.80
N TYR A 358 31.95 5.81 12.95
CA TYR A 358 30.53 5.51 13.14
C TYR A 358 29.88 6.67 13.87
N ASP A 359 28.60 6.92 13.63
CA ASP A 359 27.83 7.67 14.62
C ASP A 359 27.69 6.81 15.88
N LEU A 360 27.61 7.44 17.06
CA LEU A 360 27.52 6.71 18.32
C LEU A 360 26.36 5.69 18.33
N ILE A 361 25.22 6.08 17.75
CA ILE A 361 24.05 5.21 17.62
C ILE A 361 24.26 4.06 16.61
N GLU A 362 25.02 4.30 15.54
CA GLU A 362 25.41 3.27 14.56
C GLU A 362 26.36 2.25 15.21
N ALA A 363 27.36 2.72 15.95
CA ALA A 363 28.31 1.87 16.67
C ALA A 363 27.61 0.97 17.70
N ALA A 364 26.67 1.54 18.46
CA ALA A 364 25.86 0.80 19.42
C ALA A 364 24.99 -0.28 18.74
N GLU A 365 24.39 0.04 17.58
CA GLU A 365 23.61 -0.92 16.80
C GLU A 365 24.47 -2.08 16.27
N VAL A 366 25.66 -1.79 15.72
CA VAL A 366 26.58 -2.83 15.23
C VAL A 366 27.01 -3.76 16.36
N LEU A 367 27.34 -3.22 17.54
CA LEU A 367 27.70 -3.99 18.73
C LEU A 367 26.51 -4.79 19.29
N ALA A 368 25.31 -4.22 19.26
CA ALA A 368 24.11 -4.90 19.72
C ALA A 368 23.75 -6.09 18.84
N GLN A 369 23.90 -5.95 17.52
CA GLN A 369 23.66 -7.04 16.57
C GLN A 369 24.63 -8.21 16.74
N SER A 370 25.89 -7.95 17.13
CA SER A 370 26.88 -9.01 17.33
C SER A 370 26.68 -9.80 18.63
N ALA A 371 25.97 -9.24 19.61
CA ALA A 371 25.82 -9.85 20.94
C ALA A 371 24.38 -9.91 21.49
N ALA A 372 23.37 -9.67 20.65
CA ALA A 372 21.96 -9.62 21.02
C ALA A 372 21.66 -8.68 22.23
N LEU A 373 22.33 -7.53 22.27
CA LEU A 373 22.14 -6.53 23.32
C LEU A 373 21.08 -5.50 22.91
N ASP A 374 20.61 -4.71 23.87
CA ASP A 374 19.78 -3.53 23.60
C ASP A 374 20.67 -2.38 23.10
N SER A 375 20.52 -2.01 21.83
CA SER A 375 21.33 -0.97 21.20
C SER A 375 21.10 0.42 21.80
N ARG A 376 19.90 0.71 22.32
CA ARG A 376 19.61 1.99 22.99
C ARG A 376 20.36 2.08 24.31
N GLN A 377 20.28 1.04 25.12
CA GLN A 377 21.01 0.98 26.39
C GLN A 377 22.52 1.11 26.16
N LEU A 378 23.04 0.46 25.11
CA LEU A 378 24.46 0.56 24.76
C LEU A 378 24.85 1.97 24.29
N ALA A 379 24.00 2.63 23.50
CA ALA A 379 24.21 4.03 23.11
C ALA A 379 24.23 4.97 24.33
N GLU A 380 23.31 4.78 25.28
CA GLU A 380 23.27 5.55 26.54
C GLU A 380 24.53 5.30 27.40
N GLN A 381 25.04 4.07 27.44
CA GLN A 381 26.30 3.73 28.11
C GLN A 381 27.51 4.40 27.45
N MET A 382 27.58 4.39 26.12
CA MET A 382 28.64 5.05 25.36
C MET A 382 28.61 6.57 25.57
N ASP A 383 27.43 7.19 25.54
CA ASP A 383 27.23 8.62 25.80
C ASP A 383 27.67 8.99 27.23
N THR A 384 27.30 8.17 28.22
CA THR A 384 27.75 8.32 29.62
C THR A 384 29.26 8.17 29.74
N ALA A 385 29.86 7.21 29.02
CA ALA A 385 31.30 6.99 29.02
C ALA A 385 32.06 8.18 28.42
N ILE A 386 31.51 8.85 27.40
CA ILE A 386 32.08 10.08 26.84
C ILE A 386 32.06 11.20 27.89
N HIS A 387 30.92 11.45 28.51
CA HIS A 387 30.78 12.50 29.54
C HIS A 387 31.62 12.21 30.79
N ALA A 388 31.93 10.95 31.08
CA ALA A 388 32.85 10.55 32.14
C ALA A 388 34.34 10.60 31.73
N GLY A 389 34.65 10.94 30.48
CA GLY A 389 36.02 10.95 29.94
C GLY A 389 36.63 9.56 29.71
N LYS A 390 35.83 8.49 29.79
CA LYS A 390 36.23 7.09 29.60
C LYS A 390 36.28 6.69 28.12
N LEU A 391 35.37 7.22 27.31
CA LEU A 391 35.35 7.08 25.86
C LEU A 391 35.77 8.41 25.22
N ALA A 392 36.74 8.38 24.30
CA ALA A 392 37.23 9.60 23.67
C ALA A 392 36.20 10.17 22.68
N TYR A 393 35.85 11.43 22.87
CA TYR A 393 35.08 12.22 21.91
C TYR A 393 36.00 13.09 21.07
N ARG A 394 35.79 13.11 19.75
CA ARG A 394 36.62 13.87 18.81
C ARG A 394 35.78 14.72 17.89
N VAL A 395 36.25 15.94 17.63
CA VAL A 395 35.72 16.82 16.58
C VAL A 395 36.88 17.11 15.63
N ASN A 396 36.68 16.85 14.32
CA ASN A 396 37.75 16.97 13.32
C ASN A 396 39.05 16.20 13.70
N ASN A 397 38.90 14.97 14.20
CA ASN A 397 39.96 14.09 14.73
C ASN A 397 40.70 14.59 15.99
N ILE A 398 40.35 15.75 16.53
CA ILE A 398 40.94 16.33 17.74
C ILE A 398 40.12 15.88 18.94
N LYS A 399 40.78 15.28 19.95
CA LYS A 399 40.12 14.91 21.21
C LYS A 399 39.64 16.18 21.92
N VAL A 400 38.38 16.19 22.31
CA VAL A 400 37.75 17.29 23.05
C VAL A 400 37.85 16.99 24.54
N ASP A 401 38.23 17.99 25.31
CA ASP A 401 38.24 17.89 26.78
C ASP A 401 36.81 17.80 27.32
N VAL A 402 36.62 17.01 28.37
CA VAL A 402 35.29 16.69 28.95
C VAL A 402 34.47 17.95 29.28
N GLU A 403 35.13 19.02 29.72
CA GLU A 403 34.51 20.31 30.06
C GLU A 403 33.90 21.04 28.84
N HIS A 404 34.32 20.70 27.63
CA HIS A 404 33.86 21.31 26.38
C HIS A 404 32.88 20.42 25.60
N ILE A 405 32.52 19.25 26.16
CA ILE A 405 31.53 18.36 25.55
C ILE A 405 30.13 18.91 25.85
N PRO A 406 29.27 19.08 24.84
CA PRO A 406 27.92 19.59 25.08
C PRO A 406 27.11 18.56 25.88
N HIS A 407 26.25 19.03 26.79
CA HIS A 407 25.40 18.19 27.64
C HIS A 407 24.24 17.49 26.89
N GLU A 408 24.13 17.68 25.58
CA GLU A 408 23.13 17.02 24.73
C GLU A 408 23.55 15.58 24.39
N HIS A 409 22.60 14.73 24.02
CA HIS A 409 22.91 13.38 23.58
C HIS A 409 23.80 13.39 22.32
N LEU A 410 24.90 12.66 22.37
CA LEU A 410 25.90 12.62 21.30
C LEU A 410 25.60 11.54 20.25
N TRP A 411 24.34 11.10 20.12
CA TRP A 411 23.94 9.95 19.30
C TRP A 411 24.32 10.06 17.82
N HIS A 412 24.23 11.28 17.26
CA HIS A 412 24.59 11.59 15.87
C HIS A 412 25.99 12.19 15.76
N ARG A 413 26.84 11.99 16.78
CA ARG A 413 28.23 12.41 16.74
C ARG A 413 29.13 11.22 16.44
N THR A 414 30.17 11.48 15.64
CA THR A 414 31.10 10.45 15.20
C THR A 414 31.99 9.96 16.34
N VAL A 415 32.06 8.64 16.50
CA VAL A 415 33.00 7.90 17.35
C VAL A 415 33.92 7.04 16.48
N PHE A 416 35.10 6.73 17.00
CA PHE A 416 36.11 5.96 16.29
C PHE A 416 36.16 4.54 16.83
N GLU A 417 36.22 3.57 15.92
CA GLU A 417 36.32 2.13 16.24
C GLU A 417 37.44 1.86 17.25
N SER A 418 38.62 2.45 17.02
CA SER A 418 39.77 2.27 17.92
C SER A 418 39.56 2.84 19.32
N ASP A 419 38.75 3.89 19.48
CA ASP A 419 38.48 4.49 20.79
C ASP A 419 37.35 3.73 21.51
N VAL A 420 36.33 3.26 20.76
CA VAL A 420 35.27 2.39 21.27
C VAL A 420 35.83 1.05 21.75
N ASN A 421 36.68 0.39 20.94
CA ASN A 421 37.28 -0.90 21.31
C ASN A 421 38.26 -0.79 22.50
N LYS A 422 38.98 0.34 22.64
CA LYS A 422 39.78 0.61 23.85
C LYS A 422 38.90 0.76 25.09
N TRP A 423 37.79 1.48 24.97
CA TRP A 423 36.83 1.64 26.05
C TRP A 423 36.25 0.28 26.46
N LEU A 424 35.75 -0.51 25.51
CA LEU A 424 35.24 -1.86 25.73
C LEU A 424 36.26 -2.77 26.44
N ALA A 425 37.53 -2.75 26.01
CA ALA A 425 38.60 -3.52 26.65
C ALA A 425 38.93 -3.08 28.09
N SER A 426 38.64 -1.83 28.45
CA SER A 426 38.98 -1.23 29.75
C SER A 426 37.87 -1.34 30.80
N GLU A 427 36.61 -1.18 30.40
CA GLU A 427 35.44 -1.24 31.30
C GLU A 427 34.87 -2.66 31.41
N ALA A 428 34.96 -3.46 30.34
CA ALA A 428 34.44 -4.81 30.34
C ALA A 428 35.58 -5.82 30.52
N ALA A 429 35.91 -6.12 31.78
CA ALA A 429 36.67 -7.32 32.13
C ALA A 429 35.86 -8.62 31.87
N GLY A 430 35.16 -8.72 30.74
CA GLY A 430 34.28 -9.86 30.43
C GLY A 430 33.32 -9.73 29.24
N SER A 431 33.44 -8.75 28.34
CA SER A 431 32.66 -8.77 27.09
C SER A 431 33.57 -9.00 25.88
N ASP A 432 33.37 -10.10 25.15
CA ASP A 432 33.99 -10.39 23.85
C ASP A 432 33.50 -9.44 22.73
N LEU A 433 33.02 -8.25 23.10
CA LEU A 433 32.48 -7.23 22.21
C LEU A 433 33.62 -6.51 21.51
N VAL A 434 33.60 -6.56 20.18
CA VAL A 434 34.49 -5.78 19.34
C VAL A 434 33.65 -5.10 18.27
N LEU A 435 33.73 -3.78 18.21
CA LEU A 435 33.17 -3.01 17.11
C LEU A 435 34.07 -3.24 15.90
N THR A 436 33.50 -3.81 14.84
CA THR A 436 34.17 -4.04 13.56
C THR A 436 33.19 -3.76 12.42
N TYR A 437 33.71 -3.60 11.21
CA TYR A 437 32.86 -3.40 10.02
C TYR A 437 31.85 -4.56 9.88
N PRO A 438 30.53 -4.29 9.86
CA PRO A 438 29.50 -5.34 9.99
C PRO A 438 29.30 -6.18 8.73
N TYR A 439 29.88 -5.76 7.60
CA TYR A 439 29.77 -6.46 6.33
C TYR A 439 31.13 -7.05 5.98
N PRO A 440 31.44 -8.31 6.37
CA PRO A 440 32.72 -8.90 6.00
C PRO A 440 32.87 -8.83 4.48
N ASP A 441 34.07 -8.52 4.01
CA ASP A 441 34.39 -8.65 2.59
C ASP A 441 34.16 -10.11 2.22
N THR A 442 33.02 -10.41 1.60
CA THR A 442 32.72 -11.75 1.11
C THR A 442 33.90 -12.16 0.23
N PRO A 443 34.57 -13.30 0.48
CA PRO A 443 35.57 -13.79 -0.46
C PRO A 443 34.86 -13.97 -1.79
N SER A 444 35.27 -13.15 -2.76
CA SER A 444 34.75 -13.11 -4.12
C SER A 444 35.14 -14.42 -4.81
N SER A 445 34.36 -15.49 -4.61
CA SER A 445 34.33 -16.77 -5.34
C SER A 445 33.82 -17.88 -4.41
N VAL A 446 32.50 -17.96 -4.24
CA VAL A 446 31.89 -19.29 -4.17
C VAL A 446 31.30 -19.49 -5.54
N GLU A 447 32.03 -20.21 -6.39
CA GLU A 447 31.46 -20.79 -7.61
C GLU A 447 30.18 -21.52 -7.19
N GLU A 448 29.03 -21.04 -7.67
CA GLU A 448 27.82 -21.85 -7.75
C GLU A 448 28.19 -23.05 -8.63
N SER A 449 28.56 -24.15 -7.98
CA SER A 449 28.64 -25.45 -8.63
C SER A 449 27.22 -25.83 -9.00
N GLU A 450 26.94 -25.82 -10.30
CA GLU A 450 25.75 -26.41 -10.88
C GLU A 450 25.57 -27.83 -10.32
N PRO A 451 24.38 -28.21 -9.84
CA PRO A 451 24.15 -29.60 -9.44
C PRO A 451 24.20 -30.47 -10.69
N GLU A 452 25.18 -31.39 -10.74
CA GLU A 452 25.24 -32.45 -11.74
C GLU A 452 23.93 -33.28 -11.75
N PRO A 453 23.51 -33.81 -12.91
CA PRO A 453 22.28 -34.56 -13.04
C PRO A 453 22.45 -35.97 -12.46
N ASP A 454 21.77 -36.24 -11.34
CA ASP A 454 21.70 -37.58 -10.75
C ASP A 454 20.91 -38.56 -11.64
N GLU A 455 21.60 -39.62 -12.09
CA GLU A 455 21.03 -40.86 -12.59
C GLU A 455 20.36 -41.67 -11.45
N PRO A 456 19.40 -42.57 -11.75
CA PRO A 456 18.36 -42.96 -10.82
C PRO A 456 18.78 -44.09 -9.86
N ALA A 457 18.77 -43.80 -8.55
CA ALA A 457 18.92 -44.82 -7.52
C ALA A 457 17.56 -45.41 -7.08
N GLN A 458 17.59 -46.73 -6.93
CA GLN A 458 16.51 -47.67 -6.65
C GLN A 458 15.62 -47.36 -5.44
N LYS A 459 14.32 -47.62 -5.59
CA LYS A 459 13.31 -47.71 -4.52
C LYS A 459 13.63 -48.84 -3.52
N PRO A 460 13.48 -48.59 -2.21
CA PRO A 460 13.02 -49.60 -1.27
C PRO A 460 11.52 -49.40 -0.99
N ALA A 461 10.77 -50.49 -1.13
CA ALA A 461 9.40 -50.60 -0.68
C ALA A 461 9.33 -50.61 0.85
N VAL A 462 8.51 -49.74 1.43
CA VAL A 462 8.04 -49.85 2.82
C VAL A 462 6.52 -49.70 2.80
N GLU A 463 5.84 -50.76 3.24
CA GLU A 463 4.39 -50.83 3.39
C GLU A 463 3.87 -49.89 4.50
N PRO A 464 2.63 -49.38 4.38
CA PRO A 464 2.07 -48.42 5.33
C PRO A 464 1.53 -49.14 6.57
N VAL A 465 2.05 -48.80 7.75
CA VAL A 465 1.42 -49.16 9.02
C VAL A 465 0.43 -48.06 9.40
N ASP A 466 -0.84 -48.42 9.32
CA ASP A 466 -2.01 -47.63 9.69
C ASP A 466 -2.06 -47.49 11.22
N GLN A 467 -1.90 -46.26 11.73
CA GLN A 467 -2.26 -45.92 13.11
C GLN A 467 -3.09 -44.63 13.15
N PRO A 468 -4.28 -44.66 13.77
CA PRO A 468 -5.14 -43.48 13.87
C PRO A 468 -4.55 -42.48 14.87
N THR A 469 -4.24 -41.29 14.39
CA THR A 469 -3.84 -40.15 15.24
C THR A 469 -5.02 -39.71 16.11
N LYS A 470 -4.92 -39.97 17.42
CA LYS A 470 -5.83 -39.40 18.42
C LYS A 470 -5.62 -37.89 18.50
N GLN A 471 -6.56 -37.12 17.95
CA GLN A 471 -6.68 -35.68 18.21
C GLN A 471 -7.09 -35.45 19.67
N HIS A 472 -6.16 -34.97 20.50
CA HIS A 472 -6.49 -34.41 21.80
C HIS A 472 -7.06 -33.00 21.63
N ARG A 473 -8.39 -32.89 21.52
CA ARG A 473 -9.09 -31.60 21.58
C ARG A 473 -9.05 -31.09 23.02
N ILE A 474 -8.22 -30.08 23.28
CA ILE A 474 -8.18 -29.38 24.57
C ILE A 474 -9.58 -28.77 24.82
N LYS A 475 -10.26 -29.21 25.87
CA LYS A 475 -11.54 -28.67 26.32
C LYS A 475 -11.35 -27.19 26.71
N ASN A 476 -12.02 -26.32 25.95
CA ASN A 476 -12.35 -24.90 26.17
C ASN A 476 -11.80 -24.24 27.44
N ARG A 477 -11.00 -23.18 27.24
CA ARG A 477 -10.84 -22.09 28.23
C ARG A 477 -12.23 -21.64 28.69
N SER A 478 -12.46 -21.62 30.00
CA SER A 478 -13.68 -21.08 30.60
C SER A 478 -13.86 -19.61 30.24
N ASP A 479 -15.00 -19.26 29.65
CA ASP A 479 -15.36 -17.87 29.35
C ASP A 479 -15.35 -17.06 30.66
N PRO A 480 -14.54 -15.98 30.76
CA PRO A 480 -14.33 -15.21 31.99
C PRO A 480 -15.61 -14.63 32.60
N LEU A 481 -16.68 -14.49 31.82
CA LEU A 481 -17.98 -14.03 32.33
C LEU A 481 -18.80 -15.09 33.05
N THR A 482 -18.46 -16.37 32.92
CA THR A 482 -19.31 -17.47 33.41
C THR A 482 -19.58 -17.38 34.92
N ALA A 483 -18.56 -17.07 35.71
CA ALA A 483 -18.68 -16.96 37.17
C ALA A 483 -19.55 -15.77 37.60
N VAL A 484 -19.46 -14.64 36.88
CA VAL A 484 -20.27 -13.45 37.17
C VAL A 484 -21.72 -13.65 36.74
N LEU A 485 -21.97 -14.36 35.63
CA LEU A 485 -23.32 -14.67 35.18
C LEU A 485 -24.05 -15.62 36.13
N GLU A 486 -23.38 -16.59 36.73
CA GLU A 486 -23.99 -17.43 37.77
C GLU A 486 -24.31 -16.62 39.04
N LYS A 487 -23.43 -15.71 39.45
CA LYS A 487 -23.75 -14.77 40.55
C LYS A 487 -24.94 -13.88 40.23
N ALA A 488 -25.04 -13.38 39.00
CA ALA A 488 -26.18 -12.56 38.57
C ALA A 488 -27.48 -13.36 38.58
N LYS A 489 -27.44 -14.65 38.19
CA LYS A 489 -28.57 -15.57 38.29
C LYS A 489 -29.01 -15.82 39.73
N ASP A 490 -28.05 -16.00 40.65
CA ASP A 490 -28.36 -16.22 42.07
C ASP A 490 -28.93 -14.96 42.75
N ALA A 491 -28.62 -13.77 42.22
CA ALA A 491 -29.11 -12.48 42.72
C ALA A 491 -30.39 -12.00 42.00
N ALA A 492 -30.83 -12.67 40.94
CA ALA A 492 -32.01 -12.29 40.18
C ALA A 492 -33.30 -12.63 40.93
N LEU A 493 -34.36 -11.85 40.70
CA LEU A 493 -35.68 -12.14 41.25
C LEU A 493 -36.24 -13.47 40.70
N ASP A 494 -35.97 -13.74 39.43
CA ASP A 494 -36.23 -15.00 38.75
C ASP A 494 -34.95 -15.43 38.02
N ARG A 495 -34.49 -16.66 38.31
CA ARG A 495 -33.25 -17.23 37.77
C ARG A 495 -33.36 -17.59 36.28
N ASP A 496 -34.57 -17.91 35.82
CA ASP A 496 -34.81 -18.41 34.46
C ASP A 496 -35.29 -17.29 33.51
N ASP A 497 -35.72 -16.15 34.05
CA ASP A 497 -36.01 -14.94 33.28
C ASP A 497 -34.74 -14.12 33.00
N TYR A 498 -34.38 -14.01 31.72
CA TYR A 498 -33.21 -13.24 31.30
C TYR A 498 -33.32 -11.74 31.59
N LEU A 499 -34.54 -11.17 31.70
CA LEU A 499 -34.72 -9.76 32.06
C LEU A 499 -34.36 -9.53 33.53
N SER A 500 -34.82 -10.40 34.42
CA SER A 500 -34.46 -10.42 35.84
C SER A 500 -32.96 -10.61 36.04
N VAL A 501 -32.33 -11.55 35.33
CA VAL A 501 -30.87 -11.77 35.38
C VAL A 501 -30.09 -10.58 34.80
N TRP A 502 -30.60 -9.94 33.74
CA TRP A 502 -29.98 -8.73 33.18
C TRP A 502 -29.98 -7.58 34.18
N ALA A 503 -31.11 -7.33 34.85
CA ALA A 503 -31.22 -6.27 35.86
C ALA A 503 -30.23 -6.50 37.01
N ALA A 504 -30.09 -7.73 37.49
CA ALA A 504 -29.10 -8.09 38.51
C ALA A 504 -27.66 -7.87 38.03
N LEU A 505 -27.35 -8.26 36.79
CA LEU A 505 -26.02 -8.05 36.20
C LEU A 505 -25.66 -6.57 36.04
N VAL A 506 -26.60 -5.73 35.60
CA VAL A 506 -26.42 -4.28 35.49
C VAL A 506 -26.19 -3.67 36.87
N SER A 507 -26.96 -4.08 37.87
CA SER A 507 -26.76 -3.63 39.25
C SER A 507 -25.37 -4.00 39.79
N MET A 508 -24.85 -5.20 39.48
CA MET A 508 -23.49 -5.60 39.84
C MET A 508 -22.42 -4.75 39.13
N ALA A 509 -22.63 -4.43 37.86
CA ALA A 509 -21.71 -3.63 37.05
C ALA A 509 -21.67 -2.15 37.49
N GLN A 510 -22.79 -1.61 37.95
CA GLN A 510 -22.90 -0.24 38.49
C GLN A 510 -22.42 -0.11 39.94
N SER A 511 -22.25 -1.23 40.66
CA SER A 511 -21.78 -1.23 42.05
C SER A 511 -20.38 -0.62 42.20
N ARG A 512 -20.15 0.04 43.34
CA ARG A 512 -18.80 0.48 43.78
C ARG A 512 -17.88 -0.72 44.06
N THR A 513 -18.44 -1.85 44.48
CA THR A 513 -17.74 -3.12 44.73
C THR A 513 -18.02 -4.14 43.63
N ARG A 514 -17.80 -3.74 42.37
CA ARG A 514 -18.07 -4.58 41.20
C ARG A 514 -17.18 -5.83 41.20
N PRO A 515 -17.75 -7.04 41.00
CA PRO A 515 -16.97 -8.26 40.93
C PRO A 515 -16.15 -8.31 39.62
N ALA A 516 -14.89 -8.72 39.70
CA ALA A 516 -14.10 -9.00 38.49
C ALA A 516 -14.78 -10.09 37.63
N PRO A 517 -14.80 -9.97 36.29
CA PRO A 517 -14.08 -9.00 35.46
C PRO A 517 -14.91 -7.76 35.03
N LEU A 518 -15.95 -7.36 35.76
CA LEU A 518 -16.81 -6.23 35.38
C LEU A 518 -16.11 -4.88 35.55
N LEU A 519 -16.26 -4.01 34.55
CA LEU A 519 -15.68 -2.67 34.52
C LEU A 519 -16.73 -1.55 34.60
N GLY A 520 -17.99 -1.80 34.22
CA GLY A 520 -19.06 -0.80 34.30
C GLY A 520 -20.27 -1.14 33.42
N TYR A 521 -21.25 -0.25 33.37
CA TYR A 521 -22.42 -0.33 32.49
C TYR A 521 -22.57 0.97 31.72
N ALA A 522 -22.78 0.87 30.41
CA ALA A 522 -23.19 1.97 29.54
C ALA A 522 -24.57 1.64 28.96
N GLU A 523 -25.48 2.62 28.97
CA GLU A 523 -26.89 2.40 28.63
C GLU A 523 -27.09 1.91 27.19
N GLU A 524 -26.25 2.39 26.26
CA GLU A 524 -26.32 2.04 24.84
C GLU A 524 -25.46 0.82 24.46
N GLU A 525 -24.35 0.58 25.17
CA GLU A 525 -23.38 -0.48 24.81
C GLU A 525 -23.53 -1.77 25.63
N GLY A 526 -24.08 -1.69 26.86
CA GLY A 526 -24.25 -2.82 27.77
C GLY A 526 -23.18 -2.92 28.87
N VAL A 527 -22.97 -4.13 29.38
CA VAL A 527 -22.08 -4.38 30.53
C VAL A 527 -20.64 -4.54 30.06
N LYS A 528 -19.76 -3.62 30.43
CA LYS A 528 -18.33 -3.63 30.08
C LYS A 528 -17.56 -4.61 30.98
N TYR A 529 -16.72 -5.45 30.39
CA TYR A 529 -15.90 -6.44 31.11
C TYR A 529 -14.54 -6.67 30.46
N GLN A 530 -13.59 -7.21 31.24
CA GLN A 530 -12.23 -7.53 30.81
C GLN A 530 -12.12 -8.99 30.30
N VAL A 531 -11.49 -9.19 29.13
CA VAL A 531 -11.46 -10.51 28.44
C VAL A 531 -10.23 -11.36 28.81
N ALA A 532 -9.13 -10.72 29.19
CA ALA A 532 -7.91 -11.31 29.76
C ALA A 532 -7.14 -10.19 30.47
N GLU A 533 -6.29 -10.52 31.45
CA GLU A 533 -5.47 -9.54 32.18
C GLU A 533 -4.69 -8.65 31.19
N GLY A 534 -5.14 -7.40 31.04
CA GLY A 534 -4.51 -6.37 30.21
C GLY A 534 -4.82 -6.34 28.70
N ILE A 535 -5.49 -7.34 28.11
CA ILE A 535 -5.58 -7.49 26.63
C ILE A 535 -6.94 -7.02 26.05
N GLY A 536 -7.56 -6.01 26.66
CA GLY A 536 -8.72 -5.30 26.11
C GLY A 536 -10.06 -5.52 26.81
N THR A 537 -11.01 -4.63 26.49
CA THR A 537 -12.36 -4.57 27.07
C THR A 537 -13.42 -4.96 26.05
N LYS A 538 -14.46 -5.69 26.45
CA LYS A 538 -15.62 -6.00 25.62
C LYS A 538 -16.91 -5.58 26.33
N PHE A 539 -17.98 -5.49 25.55
CA PHE A 539 -19.33 -5.25 26.04
C PHE A 539 -20.17 -6.52 25.92
N PHE A 540 -20.89 -6.83 27.00
CA PHE A 540 -21.84 -7.92 27.07
C PHE A 540 -23.24 -7.31 27.04
N THR A 541 -23.99 -7.59 25.97
CA THR A 541 -25.31 -6.98 25.74
C THR A 541 -26.45 -7.82 26.29
N LYS A 542 -27.61 -7.20 26.50
CA LYS A 542 -28.85 -7.87 26.91
C LYS A 542 -29.25 -8.98 25.92
N GLY A 543 -29.06 -8.74 24.63
CA GLY A 543 -29.31 -9.72 23.57
C GLY A 543 -28.39 -10.93 23.67
N ALA A 544 -27.10 -10.73 23.99
CA ALA A 544 -26.17 -11.82 24.22
C ALA A 544 -26.57 -12.69 25.43
N LEU A 545 -27.06 -12.07 26.51
CA LEU A 545 -27.59 -12.82 27.66
C LEU A 545 -28.81 -13.66 27.28
N ARG A 546 -29.78 -13.06 26.56
CA ARG A 546 -30.98 -13.77 26.08
C ARG A 546 -30.61 -15.00 25.23
N LYS A 547 -29.69 -14.85 24.27
CA LYS A 547 -29.19 -15.95 23.41
C LYS A 547 -28.41 -17.01 24.19
N ARG A 548 -27.84 -16.66 25.33
CA ARG A 548 -27.09 -17.58 26.20
C ARG A 548 -28.01 -18.38 27.12
N MET A 549 -29.06 -17.75 27.66
CA MET A 549 -30.03 -18.42 28.55
C MET A 549 -31.10 -19.21 27.78
N ASN A 550 -31.47 -18.75 26.58
CA ASN A 550 -32.42 -19.45 25.71
C ASN A 550 -31.78 -19.79 24.35
N PRO A 551 -31.21 -21.00 24.18
CA PRO A 551 -30.56 -21.41 22.95
C PRO A 551 -31.49 -21.39 21.72
N LYS A 552 -32.81 -21.51 21.91
CA LYS A 552 -33.80 -21.41 20.81
C LYS A 552 -33.91 -19.99 20.25
N ALA A 553 -33.50 -18.97 21.00
CA ALA A 553 -33.45 -17.58 20.54
C ALA A 553 -32.23 -17.26 19.65
N ARG A 554 -31.43 -18.28 19.26
CA ARG A 554 -30.26 -18.11 18.37
C ARG A 554 -30.60 -18.20 16.88
N GLY A 555 -31.78 -18.70 16.51
CA GLY A 555 -32.16 -19.00 15.13
C GLY A 555 -33.33 -18.16 14.61
N GLY A 556 -33.47 -16.91 15.05
CA GLY A 556 -34.50 -15.99 14.59
C GLY A 556 -33.97 -14.58 14.49
#